data_AF-A0A354HHU7-F1
#
_entry.id   AF-A0A354HHU7-F1
#
_cell.length_a   1.000
_cell.length_b   1.000
_cell.length_c   1.000
_cell.angle_alpha   90.00
_cell.angle_beta   90.00
_cell.angle_gamma   90.00
#
_symmetry.space_group_name_H-M   'P 1'
#
loop_
_entity.id
_entity.type
_entity.pdbx_description
1 polymer ?
#
loop_
_entity_poly.entity_id
_entity_poly.type
_entity_poly.pdbx_seq_one_letter_code
_entity_poly.pdbx_strand_id
1 'polypeptide(L)'
;MKKTIKVMAAIMLVAAMVFSIASCGAMDISKLNGDWTLSTIDGKSLADKAGELGLPSYGLLNNYTLSGNTLTVSNYDPNSGNVVERVQFTVEATGNGFTATDSNGGKTSFVYDSSADTLTYNAVEASGAAASYVLKRGATDILAAVQAASGASEGGEEAAEGGEEYSEEYAAE
;
A
#
# COMPACT_ATOMS: atom_id res chain seq x y z
N MET A 1 31.03 -3.51 7.14
CA MET A 1 29.80 -4.25 6.74
C MET A 1 28.63 -3.66 7.49
N LYS A 2 27.91 -2.71 6.87
CA LYS A 2 26.66 -2.18 7.45
C LYS A 2 25.63 -3.28 7.29
N LYS A 3 25.11 -3.82 8.39
CA LYS A 3 24.04 -4.82 8.36
C LYS A 3 22.85 -4.18 7.64
N THR A 4 22.57 -4.64 6.43
CA THR A 4 21.32 -4.36 5.73
C THR A 4 20.20 -4.97 6.56
N ILE A 5 19.66 -4.17 7.47
CA ILE A 5 18.36 -4.45 8.08
C ILE A 5 17.40 -4.45 6.90
N LYS A 6 17.00 -5.65 6.44
CA LYS A 6 15.91 -5.83 5.50
C LYS A 6 14.67 -5.31 6.20
N VAL A 7 14.36 -4.02 6.03
CA VAL A 7 13.12 -3.41 6.48
C VAL A 7 12.02 -4.02 5.62
N MET A 8 11.58 -5.22 6.01
CA MET A 8 10.34 -5.80 5.51
C MET A 8 9.21 -5.04 6.21
N ALA A 9 8.76 -3.96 5.59
CA ALA A 9 7.58 -3.23 6.05
C ALA A 9 6.33 -4.04 5.68
N ALA A 10 6.16 -5.21 6.32
CA ALA A 10 4.86 -5.87 6.36
C ALA A 10 3.96 -4.99 7.24
N ILE A 11 2.94 -4.36 6.65
CA ILE A 11 1.87 -3.73 7.42
C ILE A 11 1.06 -4.90 8.01
N MET A 12 1.49 -5.39 9.17
CA MET A 12 0.68 -6.33 9.94
C MET A 12 -0.56 -5.59 10.42
N LEU A 13 -1.74 -6.12 10.09
CA LEU A 13 -2.99 -5.74 10.74
C LEU A 13 -2.90 -6.19 12.20
N VAL A 14 -2.38 -5.33 13.07
CA VAL A 14 -2.28 -5.60 14.50
C VAL A 14 -3.66 -5.44 15.13
N ALA A 15 -4.06 -6.45 15.92
CA ALA A 15 -5.35 -6.53 16.59
C ALA A 15 -5.76 -5.20 17.24
N ALA A 16 -6.91 -4.66 16.80
CA ALA A 16 -7.47 -3.43 17.33
C ALA A 16 -8.58 -3.74 18.34
N MET A 17 -8.64 -2.96 19.43
CA MET A 17 -9.71 -3.08 20.43
C MET A 17 -11.07 -2.78 19.78
N VAL A 18 -11.96 -3.76 19.86
CA VAL A 18 -13.34 -3.71 19.36
C VAL A 18 -14.18 -2.78 20.24
N PHE A 19 -14.62 -1.63 19.70
CA PHE A 19 -15.69 -0.84 20.33
C PHE A 19 -17.04 -1.42 19.92
N SER A 20 -17.76 -2.00 20.89
CA SER A 20 -19.05 -2.66 20.69
C SER A 20 -20.16 -1.65 20.41
N ILE A 21 -20.48 -1.42 19.13
CA ILE A 21 -21.67 -0.66 18.72
C ILE A 21 -22.80 -1.66 18.43
N ALA A 22 -23.91 -1.53 19.15
CA ALA A 22 -25.10 -2.35 18.98
C ALA A 22 -25.58 -2.29 17.52
N SER A 23 -25.63 -3.44 16.83
CA SER A 23 -26.00 -3.49 15.42
C SER A 23 -27.52 -3.45 15.26
N CYS A 24 -28.02 -2.43 14.58
CA CYS A 24 -29.32 -2.48 13.94
C CYS A 24 -29.11 -3.12 12.55
N GLY A 25 -29.28 -4.44 12.46
CA GLY A 25 -29.14 -5.23 11.22
C GLY A 25 -27.69 -5.45 10.76
N ALA A 26 -27.27 -6.69 10.55
CA ALA A 26 -25.98 -6.98 9.91
C ALA A 26 -26.04 -6.52 8.44
N MET A 27 -25.04 -5.78 7.98
CA MET A 27 -24.98 -5.38 6.58
C MET A 27 -24.76 -6.59 5.66
N ASP A 28 -25.24 -6.51 4.42
CA ASP A 28 -24.90 -7.49 3.39
C ASP A 28 -23.46 -7.28 2.92
N ILE A 29 -22.55 -8.14 3.40
CA ILE A 29 -21.12 -8.09 3.10
C ILE A 29 -20.83 -8.22 1.60
N SER A 30 -21.72 -8.85 0.83
CA SER A 30 -21.49 -9.06 -0.60
C SER A 30 -21.37 -7.74 -1.39
N LYS A 31 -21.96 -6.65 -0.87
CA LYS A 31 -21.84 -5.30 -1.44
C LYS A 31 -20.43 -4.70 -1.31
N LEU A 32 -19.63 -5.25 -0.40
CA LEU A 32 -18.25 -4.83 -0.18
C LEU A 32 -17.24 -5.72 -0.92
N ASN A 33 -17.69 -6.79 -1.58
CA ASN A 33 -16.82 -7.64 -2.38
C ASN A 33 -16.07 -6.83 -3.45
N GLY A 34 -14.87 -7.31 -3.77
CA GLY A 34 -13.97 -6.72 -4.74
C GLY A 34 -12.69 -6.20 -4.09
N ASP A 35 -11.94 -5.49 -4.90
CA ASP A 35 -10.64 -4.96 -4.52
C ASP A 35 -10.74 -3.59 -3.89
N TRP A 36 -9.82 -3.34 -2.98
CA TRP A 36 -9.65 -2.11 -2.24
C TRP A 36 -8.15 -1.83 -2.13
N THR A 37 -7.76 -0.58 -2.37
CA THR A 37 -6.36 -0.13 -2.20
C THR A 37 -6.31 0.82 -1.01
N LEU A 38 -5.27 0.67 -0.18
CA LEU A 38 -4.95 1.69 0.82
C LEU A 38 -4.74 3.05 0.15
N SER A 39 -5.36 4.10 0.70
CA SER A 39 -5.34 5.45 0.12
C SER A 39 -4.68 6.48 1.04
N THR A 40 -4.94 6.43 2.34
CA THR A 40 -4.38 7.39 3.31
C THR A 40 -4.11 6.74 4.66
N ILE A 41 -3.14 7.28 5.38
CA ILE A 41 -2.85 6.96 6.79
C ILE A 41 -2.86 8.27 7.56
N ASP A 42 -3.67 8.36 8.61
CA ASP A 42 -3.86 9.56 9.43
C ASP A 42 -4.21 10.82 8.60
N GLY A 43 -5.00 10.62 7.53
CA GLY A 43 -5.38 11.68 6.60
C GLY A 43 -4.27 12.15 5.65
N LYS A 44 -3.04 11.62 5.76
CA LYS A 44 -1.94 11.92 4.85
C LYS A 44 -1.94 10.99 3.64
N SER A 45 -1.44 11.49 2.51
CA SER A 45 -1.19 10.64 1.34
C SER A 45 -0.15 9.57 1.67
N LEU A 46 -0.19 8.45 0.94
CA LEU A 46 0.78 7.38 1.15
C LEU A 46 2.21 7.80 0.80
N ALA A 47 2.38 8.68 -0.18
CA ALA A 47 3.70 9.19 -0.54
C ALA A 47 4.30 10.05 0.59
N ASP A 48 3.49 10.93 1.20
CA ASP A 48 3.96 11.76 2.32
C ASP A 48 4.32 10.90 3.53
N LYS A 49 3.45 9.95 3.89
CA LYS A 49 3.70 9.03 5.01
C LYS A 49 4.90 8.14 4.73
N ALA A 50 5.10 7.68 3.49
CA ALA A 50 6.28 6.91 3.11
C ALA A 50 7.56 7.74 3.27
N GLY A 51 7.54 9.01 2.84
CA GLY A 51 8.64 9.95 3.05
C GLY A 51 9.00 10.14 4.52
N GLU A 52 8.01 10.27 5.40
CA GLU A 52 8.21 10.36 6.86
C GLU A 52 8.91 9.12 7.44
N LEU A 53 8.68 7.96 6.85
CA LEU A 53 9.26 6.68 7.26
C LEU A 53 10.58 6.36 6.54
N GLY A 54 11.06 7.22 5.64
CA GLY A 54 12.23 6.97 4.81
C GLY A 54 12.04 5.82 3.81
N LEU A 55 10.79 5.55 3.41
CA LEU A 55 10.41 4.56 2.41
C LEU A 55 10.25 5.22 1.04
N PRO A 56 10.40 4.46 -0.07
CA PRO A 56 10.00 4.95 -1.38
C PRO A 56 8.50 5.27 -1.39
N SER A 57 8.05 6.16 -2.28
CA SER A 57 6.66 6.65 -2.33
C SER A 57 5.60 5.55 -2.49
N TYR A 58 5.99 4.40 -3.03
CA TYR A 58 5.16 3.20 -3.21
C TYR A 58 5.29 2.18 -2.06
N GLY A 59 6.18 2.40 -1.10
CA GLY A 59 6.53 1.45 -0.04
C GLY A 59 5.42 1.17 0.98
N LEU A 60 4.30 1.90 0.92
CA LEU A 60 3.12 1.68 1.77
C LEU A 60 1.88 1.20 0.98
N LEU A 61 1.97 1.09 -0.35
CA LEU A 61 0.84 0.62 -1.17
C LEU A 61 0.50 -0.83 -0.82
N ASN A 62 -0.78 -1.08 -0.57
CA ASN A 62 -1.30 -2.41 -0.26
C ASN A 62 -2.69 -2.59 -0.88
N ASN A 63 -2.93 -3.78 -1.40
CA ASN A 63 -4.23 -4.19 -1.94
C ASN A 63 -4.91 -5.20 -1.01
N TYR A 64 -6.22 -5.03 -0.89
CA TYR A 64 -7.13 -5.81 -0.08
C TYR A 64 -8.22 -6.34 -1.00
N THR A 65 -8.45 -7.65 -1.01
CA THR A 65 -9.51 -8.26 -1.79
C THR A 65 -10.50 -8.90 -0.83
N LEU A 66 -11.74 -8.39 -0.83
CA LEU A 66 -12.84 -8.97 -0.07
C LEU A 66 -13.66 -9.89 -0.99
N SER A 67 -13.83 -11.14 -0.61
CA SER A 67 -14.63 -12.12 -1.34
C SER A 67 -15.43 -12.98 -0.38
N GLY A 68 -16.69 -12.61 -0.18
CA GLY A 68 -17.59 -13.27 0.76
C GLY A 68 -17.09 -13.11 2.19
N ASN A 69 -16.73 -14.23 2.83
CA ASN A 69 -16.23 -14.27 4.20
C ASN A 69 -14.70 -14.27 4.30
N THR A 70 -13.99 -13.89 3.24
CA THR A 70 -12.53 -13.87 3.23
C THR A 70 -12.02 -12.50 2.79
N LEU A 71 -11.19 -11.88 3.63
CA LEU A 71 -10.36 -10.75 3.25
C LEU A 71 -8.95 -11.25 2.97
N THR A 72 -8.40 -10.94 1.81
CA THR A 72 -6.99 -11.21 1.47
C THR A 72 -6.23 -9.91 1.38
N VAL A 73 -5.15 -9.78 2.15
CA VAL A 73 -4.21 -8.65 2.07
C VAL A 73 -2.96 -9.12 1.36
N SER A 74 -2.58 -8.45 0.28
CA SER A 74 -1.34 -8.72 -0.43
C SER A 74 -0.26 -7.78 0.08
N ASN A 75 0.81 -8.34 0.65
CA ASN A 75 1.99 -7.60 1.08
C ASN A 75 3.03 -7.60 -0.05
N TYR A 76 3.67 -6.47 -0.25
CA TYR A 76 4.60 -6.25 -1.35
C TYR A 76 6.00 -5.92 -0.84
N ASP A 77 7.02 -6.34 -1.58
CA ASP A 77 8.37 -5.84 -1.36
C ASP A 77 8.42 -4.36 -1.77
N PRO A 78 8.73 -3.44 -0.84
CA PRO A 78 8.72 -2.01 -1.10
C PRO A 78 9.83 -1.56 -2.04
N ASN A 79 10.70 -2.44 -2.54
CA ASN A 79 11.72 -2.08 -3.54
C ASN A 79 11.36 -2.62 -4.93
N SER A 80 10.75 -3.80 -5.01
CA SER A 80 10.48 -4.48 -6.28
C SER A 80 9.02 -4.46 -6.71
N GLY A 81 8.08 -4.12 -5.82
CA GLY A 81 6.64 -4.16 -6.12
C GLY A 81 6.07 -5.56 -6.29
N ASN A 82 6.87 -6.60 -6.04
CA ASN A 82 6.43 -8.00 -6.11
C ASN A 82 5.67 -8.37 -4.84
N VAL A 83 4.62 -9.19 -4.99
CA VAL A 83 3.93 -9.80 -3.85
C VAL A 83 4.89 -10.76 -3.16
N VAL A 84 5.14 -10.53 -1.87
CA VAL A 84 5.97 -11.41 -1.04
C VAL A 84 5.14 -12.31 -0.13
N GLU A 85 3.90 -11.92 0.17
CA GLU A 85 3.02 -12.65 1.05
C GLU A 85 1.55 -12.29 0.77
N ARG A 86 0.65 -13.25 0.99
CA ARG A 86 -0.79 -12.99 1.08
C ARG A 86 -1.30 -13.50 2.42
N VAL A 87 -1.90 -12.60 3.18
CA VAL A 87 -2.48 -12.91 4.48
C VAL A 87 -4.00 -12.95 4.34
N GLN A 88 -4.62 -14.00 4.87
CA GLN A 88 -6.07 -14.18 4.83
C GLN A 88 -6.69 -14.02 6.21
N PHE A 89 -7.88 -13.43 6.21
CA PHE A 89 -8.68 -13.19 7.40
C PHE A 89 -10.09 -13.69 7.17
N THR A 90 -10.70 -14.27 8.22
CA THR A 90 -12.12 -14.62 8.22
C THR A 90 -12.94 -13.37 8.50
N VAL A 91 -13.99 -13.14 7.72
CA VAL A 91 -14.81 -11.93 7.77
C VAL A 91 -16.20 -12.23 8.30
N GLU A 92 -16.61 -11.44 9.29
CA GLU A 92 -17.94 -11.42 9.88
C GLU A 92 -18.57 -10.04 9.67
N ALA A 93 -19.76 -9.98 9.05
CA ALA A 93 -20.47 -8.73 8.84
C ALA A 93 -20.90 -8.11 10.18
N THR A 94 -20.88 -6.78 10.24
CA THR A 94 -21.36 -5.99 11.38
C THR A 94 -22.39 -4.95 10.89
N GLY A 95 -22.89 -4.07 11.77
CA GLY A 95 -23.94 -3.12 11.38
C GLY A 95 -23.50 -2.10 10.33
N ASN A 96 -22.24 -1.67 10.36
CA ASN A 96 -21.70 -0.60 9.52
C ASN A 96 -20.40 -1.00 8.82
N GLY A 97 -20.11 -2.29 8.72
CA GLY A 97 -18.86 -2.78 8.13
C GLY A 97 -18.66 -4.26 8.43
N PHE A 98 -17.45 -4.64 8.80
CA PHE A 98 -17.13 -6.03 9.11
C PHE A 98 -15.96 -6.16 10.07
N THR A 99 -15.84 -7.33 10.69
CA THR A 99 -14.67 -7.72 11.47
C THR A 99 -13.88 -8.76 10.71
N ALA A 100 -12.59 -8.52 10.51
CA ALA A 100 -11.62 -9.45 9.97
C ALA A 100 -10.87 -10.11 11.13
N THR A 101 -10.82 -11.44 11.16
CA THR A 101 -10.13 -12.23 12.19
C THR A 101 -8.96 -12.99 11.55
N ASP A 102 -7.75 -12.79 12.08
CA ASP A 102 -6.55 -13.51 11.65
C ASP A 102 -6.52 -14.96 12.18
N SER A 103 -5.54 -15.75 11.74
CA SER A 103 -5.40 -17.15 12.16
C SER A 103 -5.07 -17.34 13.65
N ASN A 104 -4.60 -16.30 14.33
CA ASN A 104 -4.30 -16.28 15.75
C ASN A 104 -5.48 -15.75 16.60
N GLY A 105 -6.61 -15.39 15.97
CA GLY A 105 -7.77 -14.82 16.63
C GLY A 105 -7.70 -13.30 16.84
N GLY A 106 -6.67 -12.63 16.32
CA GLY A 106 -6.59 -11.17 16.30
C GLY A 106 -7.69 -10.59 15.43
N LYS A 107 -8.38 -9.56 15.92
CA LYS A 107 -9.54 -8.96 15.26
C LYS A 107 -9.26 -7.53 14.84
N THR A 108 -9.69 -7.17 13.63
CA THR A 108 -9.69 -5.79 13.13
C THR A 108 -11.08 -5.45 12.60
N SER A 109 -11.65 -4.33 13.05
CA SER A 109 -12.95 -3.85 12.57
C SER A 109 -12.77 -2.82 11.46
N PHE A 110 -13.42 -3.07 10.34
CA PHE A 110 -13.52 -2.17 9.20
C PHE A 110 -14.89 -1.52 9.21
N VAL A 111 -14.95 -0.20 9.05
CA VAL A 111 -16.18 0.58 8.91
C VAL A 111 -16.31 1.03 7.47
N TYR A 112 -17.49 0.81 6.89
CA TYR A 112 -17.83 1.24 5.54
C TYR A 112 -18.59 2.57 5.56
N ASP A 113 -18.06 3.55 4.83
CA ASP A 113 -18.75 4.79 4.52
C ASP A 113 -19.34 4.69 3.10
N SER A 114 -20.66 4.62 3.00
CA SER A 114 -21.37 4.52 1.73
C SER A 114 -21.44 5.83 0.93
N SER A 115 -21.19 6.97 1.58
CA SER A 115 -21.19 8.28 0.91
C SER A 115 -19.85 8.53 0.21
N ALA A 116 -18.76 8.07 0.84
CA ALA A 116 -17.40 8.20 0.30
C ALA A 116 -16.93 6.96 -0.50
N ASP A 117 -17.64 5.84 -0.40
CA ASP A 117 -17.23 4.51 -0.90
C ASP A 117 -15.83 4.11 -0.39
N THR A 118 -15.66 4.19 0.94
CA THR A 118 -14.39 3.90 1.62
C THR A 118 -14.55 2.92 2.76
N LEU A 119 -13.51 2.14 3.02
CA LEU A 119 -13.35 1.36 4.24
C LEU A 119 -12.32 2.03 5.15
N THR A 120 -12.63 2.11 6.44
CA THR A 120 -11.70 2.63 7.46
C THR A 120 -11.44 1.59 8.52
N TYR A 121 -10.18 1.42 8.92
CA TYR A 121 -9.82 0.66 10.12
C TYR A 121 -8.76 1.41 10.92
N ASN A 122 -8.70 1.15 12.22
CA ASN A 122 -7.64 1.67 13.09
C ASN A 122 -6.74 0.52 13.50
N ALA A 123 -5.43 0.75 13.57
CA ALA A 123 -4.48 -0.23 14.07
C ALA A 123 -3.43 0.46 14.96
N VAL A 124 -2.80 -0.34 15.83
CA VAL A 124 -1.62 0.10 16.58
C VAL A 124 -0.39 -0.33 15.79
N GLU A 125 0.40 0.65 15.35
CA GLU A 125 1.65 0.41 14.64
C GLU A 125 2.69 -0.23 15.57
N ALA A 126 3.75 -0.82 15.00
CA ALA A 126 4.86 -1.39 15.77
C ALA A 126 5.53 -0.38 16.73
N SER A 127 5.38 0.92 16.46
CA SER A 127 5.83 2.02 17.32
C SER A 127 4.99 2.16 18.61
N GLY A 128 3.82 1.52 18.68
CA GLY A 128 2.82 1.71 19.74
C GLY A 128 1.85 2.86 19.47
N ALA A 129 2.00 3.61 18.38
CA ALA A 129 1.08 4.66 18.01
C ALA A 129 -0.19 4.08 17.35
N ALA A 130 -1.36 4.66 17.65
CA ALA A 130 -2.58 4.37 16.91
C ALA A 130 -2.59 5.15 15.59
N ALA A 131 -2.98 4.50 14.51
CA ALA A 131 -3.12 5.09 13.19
C ALA A 131 -4.48 4.71 12.55
N SER A 132 -5.03 5.63 11.77
CA SER A 132 -6.28 5.45 11.01
C SER A 132 -5.96 5.24 9.53
N TYR A 133 -6.43 4.13 8.97
CA TYR A 133 -6.18 3.71 7.60
C TYR A 133 -7.47 3.80 6.80
N VAL A 134 -7.41 4.39 5.61
CA VAL A 134 -8.56 4.49 4.69
C VAL A 134 -8.23 3.78 3.40
N LEU A 135 -9.10 2.89 2.97
CA LEU A 135 -9.05 2.19 1.70
C LEU A 135 -10.12 2.75 0.75
N LYS A 136 -9.78 2.82 -0.53
CA LYS A 136 -10.70 3.14 -1.62
C LYS A 136 -10.91 1.91 -2.49
N ARG A 137 -12.10 1.81 -3.08
CA ARG A 137 -12.43 0.73 -4.00
C ARG A 137 -11.52 0.74 -5.22
N GLY A 138 -11.18 -0.46 -5.69
CA GLY A 138 -10.27 -0.73 -6.81
C GLY A 138 -8.92 -1.29 -6.35
N ALA A 139 -8.26 -2.01 -7.26
CA ALA A 139 -6.89 -2.48 -7.10
C ALA A 139 -5.91 -1.54 -7.79
N THR A 140 -4.77 -1.28 -7.15
CA THR A 140 -3.63 -0.62 -7.79
C THR A 140 -2.65 -1.66 -8.31
N ASP A 141 -2.18 -1.50 -9.55
CA ASP A 141 -1.02 -2.26 -10.03
C ASP A 141 0.26 -1.69 -9.39
N ILE A 142 0.64 -2.29 -8.27
CA ILE A 142 1.78 -1.84 -7.48
C ILE A 142 3.09 -2.06 -8.24
N LEU A 143 3.21 -3.12 -9.03
CA LEU A 143 4.42 -3.35 -9.83
C LEU A 143 4.59 -2.26 -10.88
N ALA A 144 3.52 -1.90 -11.59
CA ALA A 144 3.54 -0.79 -12.53
C ALA A 144 3.87 0.54 -11.83
N ALA A 145 3.30 0.78 -10.63
CA ALA A 145 3.59 1.98 -9.85
C ALA A 145 5.07 2.06 -9.42
N VAL A 146 5.69 0.92 -9.05
CA VAL A 146 7.12 0.83 -8.75
C VAL A 146 7.96 1.15 -9.99
N GLN A 147 7.66 0.51 -11.12
CA GLN A 147 8.41 0.69 -12.36
C GLN A 147 8.35 2.14 -12.87
N ALA A 148 7.18 2.78 -12.78
CA ALA A 148 7.01 4.18 -13.12
C ALA A 148 7.83 5.11 -12.21
N ALA A 149 7.90 4.81 -10.91
CA ALA A 149 8.67 5.59 -9.95
C ALA A 149 10.20 5.41 -10.13
N SER A 150 10.67 4.22 -10.49
CA SER A 150 12.10 3.95 -10.70
C SER A 150 12.63 4.47 -12.04
N GLY A 151 11.82 4.41 -13.11
CA GLY A 151 12.20 4.87 -14.45
C GLY A 151 12.30 6.39 -14.60
N ALA A 152 11.72 7.16 -13.67
CA ALA A 152 11.81 8.62 -13.66
C ALA A 152 13.21 9.15 -13.26
N SER A 153 14.14 8.29 -12.82
CA SER A 153 15.51 8.70 -12.45
C SER A 153 16.57 8.54 -13.54
N GLU A 154 16.26 7.90 -14.68
CA GLU A 154 17.23 7.63 -15.76
C GLU A 154 17.06 8.54 -17.00
N GLY A 155 16.20 9.56 -16.95
CA GLY A 155 15.85 10.42 -18.09
C GLY A 155 16.55 11.77 -18.17
N GLY A 156 17.74 11.93 -17.58
CA GLY A 156 18.46 13.19 -17.57
C GLY A 156 19.96 13.01 -17.73
N GLU A 157 20.40 12.92 -18.98
CA GLU A 157 21.67 13.43 -19.53
C GLU A 157 21.96 12.75 -20.88
N GLU A 158 21.38 13.28 -21.96
CA GLU A 158 22.09 13.34 -23.24
C GLU A 158 22.12 14.81 -23.68
N ALA A 159 23.05 15.56 -23.10
CA ALA A 159 23.55 16.77 -23.75
C ALA A 159 24.74 16.36 -24.60
N ALA A 160 24.54 16.43 -25.91
CA ALA A 160 25.50 16.12 -26.95
C ALA A 160 26.84 16.86 -26.76
N GLU A 161 27.96 16.14 -26.71
CA GLU A 161 29.27 16.69 -27.01
C GLU A 161 29.66 16.38 -28.47
N GLY A 162 29.59 17.45 -29.27
CA GLY A 162 30.60 17.86 -30.24
C GLY A 162 31.36 16.77 -30.99
N GLY A 163 30.86 16.40 -32.17
CA GLY A 163 31.74 15.97 -33.24
C GLY A 163 32.46 17.19 -33.80
N GLU A 164 33.75 17.33 -33.52
CA GLU A 164 34.65 18.11 -34.36
C GLU A 164 35.61 17.16 -35.08
N GLU A 165 35.43 17.18 -36.39
CA GLU A 165 36.08 16.45 -37.45
C GLU A 165 37.52 16.95 -37.60
N TYR A 166 38.52 16.11 -37.36
CA TYR A 166 39.90 16.41 -37.75
C TYR A 166 40.07 16.04 -39.21
N SER A 167 39.85 17.00 -40.11
CA SER A 167 40.23 16.90 -41.51
C SER A 167 41.72 17.21 -41.68
N GLU A 168 42.45 16.26 -42.26
CA GLU A 168 43.82 16.41 -42.75
C GLU A 168 43.87 17.48 -43.86
N GLU A 169 44.75 18.48 -43.74
CA GLU A 169 45.12 19.34 -44.88
C GLU A 169 46.64 19.55 -44.95
N TYR A 170 47.19 19.18 -46.11
CA TYR A 170 48.57 19.38 -46.55
C TYR A 170 48.83 20.83 -46.98
N ALA A 171 49.98 21.42 -46.59
CA ALA A 171 50.77 22.37 -47.38
C ALA A 171 52.13 22.59 -46.66
N ALA A 172 53.26 22.12 -47.17
CA ALA A 172 54.11 22.79 -48.16
C ALA A 172 54.72 24.11 -47.63
N GLU A 173 55.99 24.06 -47.21
CA GLU A 173 57.14 24.79 -47.79
C GLU A 173 58.47 24.24 -47.23
#